data_AF-A0A8H3DUC2-F1
#
_entry.id   AF-A0A8H3DUC2-F1
#
_cell.length_a   1.000
_cell.length_b   1.000
_cell.length_c   1.000
_cell.angle_alpha   90.00
_cell.angle_beta   90.00
_cell.angle_gamma   90.00
#
_symmetry.space_group_name_H-M   'P 1'
#
loop_
_entity.id
_entity.type
_entity.pdbx_description
1 polymer ?
#
loop_
_entity_poly.entity_id
_entity_poly.type
_entity_poly.pdbx_seq_one_letter_code
_entity_poly.pdbx_strand_id
1 'polypeptide(L)'
;MRRDVRVLLVGDDGVGKSTIVTSLIKEEYVDNVQHVVPEVTIPPEVTPENVTTYIVDSSAAPADRPHLESEIRKAHVICVVYAIDNPHSFDRVPAYWLPYFRSLGVNVPVILVGNKIDLRGGEVSNEDLENEVAPIMEEFKEVETCVECSARIPTNIANIIFFAQKAVLHPTAPLYDSREHTLKPAAIDALRRIFRLCDINKDGVLDTHELNEFQQTCFKAPLQPQEVEGIKSILRSHNPGMLRPIPSSTHSSPNASPPATPSTEEEGVTEDGFLYLHTEFIRRARVETTWVVLRQFGYAEDLKLTEGWLSPKYGP
;
A
#
# COMPACT_ATOMS: atom_id res chain seq x y z
N MET A 1 -5.25 15.02 1.36
CA MET A 1 -4.19 14.16 0.79
C MET A 1 -2.91 14.98 0.79
N ARG A 2 -1.82 14.41 1.31
CA ARG A 2 -0.49 15.04 1.23
C ARG A 2 -0.18 15.38 -0.23
N ARG A 3 0.39 16.57 -0.46
CA ARG A 3 0.76 17.03 -1.80
C ARG A 3 2.21 16.70 -2.15
N ASP A 4 2.96 16.29 -1.13
CA ASP A 4 4.38 16.06 -1.18
C ASP A 4 4.81 14.86 -0.33
N VAL A 5 5.82 14.15 -0.82
CA VAL A 5 6.45 13.00 -0.17
C VAL A 5 7.92 13.29 0.01
N ARG A 6 8.44 13.15 1.24
CA ARG A 6 9.86 13.33 1.54
C ARG A 6 10.49 11.99 1.88
N VAL A 7 11.28 11.48 0.95
CA VAL A 7 12.00 10.20 1.05
C VAL A 7 13.42 10.49 1.55
N LEU A 8 13.79 9.89 2.67
CA LEU A 8 15.14 9.95 3.21
C LEU A 8 15.86 8.62 3.01
N LEU A 9 17.02 8.62 2.35
CA LEU A 9 17.91 7.46 2.29
C LEU A 9 18.89 7.52 3.45
N VAL A 10 18.91 6.47 4.28
CA VAL A 10 19.84 6.27 5.40
C VAL A 10 20.50 4.91 5.29
N GLY A 11 21.55 4.68 6.06
CA GLY A 11 22.30 3.44 6.01
C GLY A 11 23.79 3.67 6.18
N ASP A 12 24.53 2.58 6.36
CA ASP A 12 25.97 2.61 6.61
C ASP A 12 26.76 3.28 5.48
N ASP A 13 28.00 3.65 5.78
CA ASP A 13 28.89 4.19 4.75
C ASP A 13 29.19 3.14 3.67
N GLY A 14 29.28 3.56 2.41
CA GLY A 14 29.58 2.64 1.29
C GLY A 14 28.45 1.69 0.84
N VAL A 15 27.24 1.79 1.40
CA VAL A 15 26.09 0.97 0.95
C VAL A 15 25.48 1.42 -0.39
N GLY A 16 25.85 2.63 -0.87
CA GLY A 16 25.47 3.14 -2.20
C GLY A 16 24.27 4.09 -2.23
N LYS A 17 23.96 4.79 -1.13
CA LYS A 17 22.86 5.78 -1.04
C LYS A 17 22.93 6.84 -2.15
N SER A 18 24.06 7.53 -2.25
CA SER A 18 24.30 8.57 -3.26
C SER A 18 24.25 8.04 -4.69
N THR A 19 24.72 6.81 -4.89
CA THR A 19 24.67 6.12 -6.19
C THR A 19 23.23 5.79 -6.57
N ILE A 20 22.39 5.31 -5.65
CA ILE A 20 20.96 5.09 -5.89
C ILE A 20 20.28 6.38 -6.36
N VAL A 21 20.51 7.49 -5.66
CA VAL A 21 19.91 8.79 -6.01
C VAL A 21 20.40 9.27 -7.38
N THR A 22 21.71 9.16 -7.65
CA THR A 22 22.28 9.59 -8.93
C THR A 22 21.78 8.73 -10.10
N SER A 23 21.76 7.41 -9.92
CA SER A 23 21.28 6.47 -10.95
C SER A 23 19.79 6.64 -11.23
N LEU A 24 18.99 7.03 -10.24
CA LEU A 24 17.57 7.35 -10.45
C LEU A 24 17.39 8.58 -11.37
N ILE A 25 18.18 9.63 -11.19
CA ILE A 25 18.06 10.87 -11.98
C ILE A 25 18.65 10.70 -13.38
N LYS A 26 19.77 9.98 -13.49
CA LYS A 26 20.53 9.85 -14.73
C LYS A 26 20.07 8.67 -15.59
N GLU A 27 19.30 7.76 -15.01
CA GLU A 27 18.89 6.48 -15.63
C GLU A 27 20.08 5.61 -16.09
N GLU A 28 21.29 5.93 -15.59
CA GLU A 28 22.54 5.23 -15.87
C GLU A 28 23.43 5.26 -14.63
N TYR A 29 24.37 4.33 -14.56
CA TYR A 29 25.39 4.35 -13.52
C TYR A 29 26.43 5.44 -13.81
N VAL A 30 26.76 6.22 -12.77
CA VAL A 30 27.74 7.30 -12.85
C VAL A 30 28.94 6.96 -11.98
N ASP A 31 30.12 6.95 -12.59
CA ASP A 31 31.38 6.82 -11.87
C ASP A 31 31.69 8.09 -11.04
N ASN A 32 32.32 7.90 -9.88
CA ASN A 32 32.77 8.98 -8.98
C ASN A 32 31.63 9.89 -8.50
N VAL A 33 30.62 9.30 -7.84
CA VAL A 33 29.57 10.05 -7.15
C VAL A 33 30.13 10.71 -5.89
N GLN A 34 29.73 11.95 -5.62
CA GLN A 34 30.02 12.64 -4.36
C GLN A 34 29.42 11.92 -3.15
N HIS A 35 30.02 12.10 -1.97
CA HIS A 35 29.64 11.37 -0.74
C HIS A 35 28.21 11.62 -0.27
N VAL A 36 27.68 12.82 -0.49
CA VAL A 36 26.27 13.17 -0.29
C VAL A 36 25.82 14.01 -1.47
N VAL A 37 24.73 13.62 -2.13
CA VAL A 37 24.15 14.42 -3.21
C VAL A 37 23.17 15.49 -2.69
N PRO A 38 23.05 16.65 -3.34
CA PRO A 38 22.00 17.63 -3.07
C PRO A 38 20.60 17.01 -3.13
N GLU A 39 19.67 17.59 -2.37
CA GLU A 39 18.26 17.20 -2.40
C GLU A 39 17.71 17.24 -3.83
N VAL A 40 17.03 16.18 -4.21
CA VAL A 40 16.43 16.01 -5.54
C VAL A 40 14.93 16.20 -5.42
N THR A 41 14.36 17.00 -6.32
CA THR A 41 12.90 17.18 -6.42
C THR A 41 12.40 16.52 -7.70
N ILE A 42 11.50 15.54 -7.53
CA ILE A 42 10.78 14.90 -8.61
C ILE A 42 9.40 15.58 -8.72
N PRO A 43 9.08 16.21 -9.86
CA PRO A 43 7.80 16.89 -10.04
C PRO A 43 6.63 15.90 -10.14
N PRO A 44 5.39 16.30 -9.78
CA PRO A 44 4.26 15.38 -9.69
C PRO A 44 3.95 14.69 -11.02
N GLU A 45 4.15 15.37 -12.16
CA GLU A 45 3.84 14.87 -13.50
C GLU A 45 4.66 13.65 -13.93
N VAL A 46 5.80 13.40 -13.27
CA VAL A 46 6.66 12.25 -13.57
C VAL A 46 6.55 11.16 -12.50
N THR A 47 5.66 11.31 -11.51
CA THR A 47 5.43 10.31 -10.47
C THR A 47 4.11 9.56 -10.68
N PRO A 48 4.05 8.25 -10.41
CA PRO A 48 2.81 7.47 -10.55
C PRO A 48 1.64 8.00 -9.72
N GLU A 49 1.95 8.53 -8.53
CA GLU A 49 0.95 9.01 -7.57
C GLU A 49 0.61 10.51 -7.74
N ASN A 50 1.19 11.18 -8.73
CA ASN A 50 0.98 12.60 -9.03
C ASN A 50 1.24 13.53 -7.83
N VAL A 51 2.34 13.29 -7.11
CA VAL A 51 2.78 14.09 -5.93
C VAL A 51 4.23 14.52 -6.07
N THR A 52 4.56 15.71 -5.58
CA THR A 52 5.95 16.17 -5.54
C THR A 52 6.76 15.29 -4.61
N THR A 53 7.89 14.75 -5.06
CA THR A 53 8.73 13.88 -4.23
C THR A 53 10.11 14.48 -4.02
N TYR A 54 10.47 14.69 -2.76
CA TYR A 54 11.80 15.12 -2.35
C TYR A 54 12.61 13.89 -1.94
N ILE A 55 13.79 13.72 -2.53
CA ILE A 55 14.71 12.63 -2.21
C ILE A 55 15.95 13.23 -1.57
N VAL A 56 16.25 12.73 -0.38
CA VAL A 56 17.30 13.26 0.48
C VAL A 56 18.31 12.15 0.72
N ASP A 57 19.53 12.39 0.27
CA ASP A 57 20.69 11.57 0.59
C ASP A 57 21.27 12.00 1.95
N SER A 58 21.80 11.06 2.72
CA SER A 58 22.32 11.34 4.05
C SER A 58 23.69 10.71 4.29
N SER A 59 24.46 11.36 5.15
CA SER A 59 25.74 10.83 5.64
C SER A 59 25.54 10.19 7.01
N ALA A 60 26.14 9.02 7.21
CA ALA A 60 26.22 8.36 8.51
C ALA A 60 27.48 8.78 9.30
N ALA A 61 28.27 9.72 8.79
CA ALA A 61 29.48 10.18 9.46
C ALA A 61 29.15 10.85 10.81
N PRO A 62 29.95 10.63 11.87
CA PRO A 62 29.67 11.20 13.18
C PRO A 62 29.53 12.73 13.19
N ALA A 63 30.25 13.42 12.29
CA ALA A 63 30.19 14.87 12.14
C ALA A 63 28.82 15.37 11.61
N ASP A 64 28.13 14.57 10.80
CA ASP A 64 26.86 14.92 10.17
C ASP A 64 25.64 14.51 11.00
N ARG A 65 25.86 13.89 12.17
CA ARG A 65 24.79 13.34 13.01
C ARG A 65 23.68 14.35 13.35
N PRO A 66 23.95 15.61 13.73
CA PRO A 66 22.88 16.57 13.99
C PRO A 66 22.02 16.87 12.75
N HIS A 67 22.65 16.90 11.58
CA HIS A 67 21.95 17.08 10.31
C HIS A 67 21.09 15.84 10.00
N LEU A 68 21.66 14.64 10.08
CA LEU A 68 20.94 13.38 9.90
C LEU A 68 19.70 13.28 10.81
N GLU A 69 19.81 13.64 12.08
CA GLU A 69 18.66 13.65 13.00
C GLU A 69 17.58 14.67 12.59
N SER A 70 17.97 15.84 12.08
CA SER A 70 17.03 16.81 11.50
C SER A 70 16.29 16.20 10.31
N GLU A 71 17.01 15.53 9.42
CA GLU A 71 16.43 14.94 8.22
C GLU A 71 15.51 13.75 8.54
N ILE A 72 15.87 12.92 9.52
CA ILE A 72 15.02 11.83 10.04
C ILE A 72 13.69 12.38 10.56
N ARG A 73 13.70 13.49 11.32
CA ARG A 73 12.46 14.09 11.86
C ARG A 73 11.57 14.72 10.79
N LYS A 74 12.13 15.11 9.64
CA LYS A 74 11.37 15.69 8.50
C LYS A 74 10.87 14.64 7.52
N ALA A 75 11.41 13.42 7.57
CA ALA A 75 11.09 12.38 6.60
C ALA A 75 9.60 11.99 6.68
N HIS A 76 8.98 11.79 5.52
CA HIS A 76 7.66 11.15 5.44
C HIS A 76 7.79 9.63 5.36
N VAL A 77 8.93 9.14 4.86
CA VAL A 77 9.31 7.72 4.75
C VAL A 77 10.84 7.63 4.76
N ILE A 78 11.36 6.56 5.36
CA ILE A 78 12.80 6.32 5.48
C ILE A 78 13.16 5.04 4.71
N CYS A 79 14.08 5.14 3.76
CA CYS A 79 14.66 4.02 3.06
C CYS A 79 15.99 3.64 3.72
N VAL A 80 16.03 2.51 4.44
CA VAL A 80 17.25 2.02 5.08
C VAL A 80 18.00 1.13 4.09
N VAL A 81 19.09 1.67 3.57
CA VAL A 81 19.93 1.02 2.57
C VAL A 81 20.99 0.17 3.25
N TYR A 82 21.03 -1.11 2.89
CA TYR A 82 22.12 -2.03 3.18
C TYR A 82 22.69 -2.56 1.86
N ALA A 83 23.86 -3.17 1.89
CA ALA A 83 24.50 -3.70 0.69
C ALA A 83 24.66 -5.22 0.76
N ILE A 84 24.34 -5.91 -0.33
CA ILE A 84 24.41 -7.37 -0.42
C ILE A 84 25.85 -7.88 -0.24
N ASP A 85 26.84 -7.10 -0.63
CA ASP A 85 28.27 -7.42 -0.43
C ASP A 85 28.77 -7.15 1.00
N ASN A 86 27.92 -6.62 1.89
CA ASN A 86 28.27 -6.27 3.26
C ASN A 86 27.18 -6.71 4.26
N PRO A 87 27.20 -7.97 4.72
CA PRO A 87 26.20 -8.50 5.66
C PRO A 87 26.06 -7.69 6.96
N HIS A 88 27.15 -7.11 7.46
CA HIS A 88 27.12 -6.26 8.66
C HIS A 88 26.21 -5.03 8.50
N SER A 89 26.07 -4.51 7.27
CA SER A 89 25.15 -3.39 7.01
C SER A 89 23.68 -3.79 7.17
N PHE A 90 23.33 -5.06 6.90
CA PHE A 90 22.01 -5.62 7.14
C PHE A 90 21.78 -5.88 8.64
N ASP A 91 22.74 -6.48 9.34
CA ASP A 91 22.65 -6.73 10.79
C ASP A 91 22.41 -5.44 11.60
N ARG A 92 22.97 -4.33 11.12
CA ARG A 92 22.79 -3.00 11.74
C ARG A 92 21.40 -2.40 11.56
N VAL A 93 20.58 -2.90 10.64
CA VAL A 93 19.20 -2.42 10.45
C VAL A 93 18.39 -2.57 11.74
N PRO A 94 18.17 -3.78 12.28
CA PRO A 94 17.46 -3.96 13.55
C PRO A 94 18.30 -3.58 14.77
N ALA A 95 19.64 -3.72 14.71
CA ALA A 95 20.49 -3.48 15.88
C ALA A 95 20.75 -1.98 16.17
N TYR A 96 20.67 -1.12 15.14
CA TYR A 96 21.00 0.30 15.26
C TYR A 96 19.97 1.21 14.61
N TRP A 97 19.72 1.08 13.30
CA TRP A 97 18.95 2.07 12.54
C TRP A 97 17.49 2.19 13.01
N LEU A 98 16.77 1.06 13.11
CA LEU A 98 15.37 1.08 13.54
C LEU A 98 15.20 1.55 15.01
N PRO A 99 15.97 1.04 16.00
CA PRO A 99 15.95 1.60 17.35
C PRO A 99 16.32 3.08 17.41
N TYR A 100 17.22 3.55 16.54
CA TYR A 100 17.63 4.94 16.50
C TYR A 100 16.48 5.86 16.07
N PHE A 101 15.71 5.51 15.03
CA PHE A 101 14.53 6.30 14.63
C PHE A 101 13.49 6.38 15.75
N ARG A 102 13.22 5.25 16.42
CA ARG A 102 12.33 5.19 17.59
C ARG A 102 12.81 6.09 18.72
N SER A 103 14.12 6.12 19.00
CA SER A 103 14.70 6.97 20.04
C SER A 103 14.54 8.47 19.75
N LEU A 104 14.38 8.85 18.48
CA LEU A 104 14.09 10.22 18.05
C LEU A 104 12.59 10.54 18.04
N GLY A 105 11.74 9.59 18.41
CA GLY A 105 10.28 9.71 18.38
C GLY A 105 9.68 9.67 16.98
N VAL A 106 10.42 9.16 15.99
CA VAL A 106 9.97 9.08 14.61
C VAL A 106 9.24 7.76 14.38
N ASN A 107 8.00 7.87 13.91
CA ASN A 107 7.12 6.74 13.60
C ASN A 107 6.54 6.93 12.19
N VAL A 108 7.42 6.83 11.19
CA VAL A 108 7.07 6.92 9.77
C VAL A 108 7.38 5.58 9.09
N PRO A 109 6.75 5.26 7.95
CA PRO A 109 7.04 4.03 7.24
C PRO A 109 8.52 3.88 6.90
N VAL A 110 9.00 2.64 6.94
CA VAL A 110 10.37 2.25 6.63
C VAL A 110 10.37 1.23 5.49
N ILE A 111 11.27 1.42 4.53
CA ILE A 111 11.53 0.48 3.45
C ILE A 111 12.96 -0.01 3.58
N LEU A 112 13.15 -1.32 3.60
CA LEU A 112 14.49 -1.90 3.54
C LEU A 112 14.95 -1.93 2.08
N VAL A 113 16.18 -1.49 1.82
CA VAL A 113 16.72 -1.42 0.47
C VAL A 113 18.03 -2.20 0.39
N GLY A 114 17.96 -3.39 -0.19
CA GLY A 114 19.13 -4.25 -0.44
C GLY A 114 19.80 -3.86 -1.75
N ASN A 115 20.88 -3.08 -1.68
CA ASN A 115 21.59 -2.59 -2.86
C ASN A 115 22.76 -3.49 -3.25
N LYS A 116 23.24 -3.34 -4.49
CA LYS A 116 24.35 -4.09 -5.11
C LYS A 116 24.04 -5.57 -5.34
N ILE A 117 22.80 -5.87 -5.74
CA ILE A 117 22.39 -7.24 -6.08
C ILE A 117 23.18 -7.81 -7.26
N ASP A 118 23.82 -6.96 -8.07
CA ASP A 118 24.72 -7.36 -9.15
C ASP A 118 25.98 -8.11 -8.65
N LEU A 119 26.31 -7.98 -7.37
CA LEU A 119 27.42 -8.70 -6.73
C LEU A 119 26.98 -10.03 -6.11
N ARG A 120 25.68 -10.33 -6.12
CA ARG A 120 25.14 -11.58 -5.59
C ARG A 120 25.46 -12.73 -6.54
N GLY A 121 26.02 -13.80 -5.98
CA GLY A 121 26.17 -15.06 -6.69
C GLY A 121 24.89 -15.90 -6.62
N GLY A 122 24.42 -16.38 -7.76
CA GLY A 122 23.23 -17.24 -7.85
C GLY A 122 21.91 -16.48 -7.94
N GLU A 123 20.84 -17.21 -8.28
CA GLU A 123 19.47 -16.69 -8.19
C GLU A 123 18.98 -16.85 -6.76
N VAL A 124 18.53 -15.75 -6.16
CA VAL A 124 17.80 -15.76 -4.87
C VAL A 124 16.34 -15.56 -5.22
N SER A 125 15.49 -16.44 -4.70
CA SER A 125 14.06 -16.35 -4.92
C SER A 125 13.46 -15.23 -4.05
N ASN A 126 12.30 -14.70 -4.45
CA ASN A 126 11.58 -13.76 -3.60
C ASN A 126 11.20 -14.40 -2.24
N GLU A 127 10.98 -15.72 -2.19
CA GLU A 127 10.68 -16.44 -0.96
C GLU A 127 11.85 -16.42 0.02
N ASP A 128 13.09 -16.54 -0.47
CA ASP A 128 14.29 -16.48 0.36
C ASP A 128 14.47 -15.09 0.98
N LEU A 129 14.25 -14.03 0.19
CA LEU A 129 14.27 -12.65 0.67
C LEU A 129 13.19 -12.42 1.74
N GLU A 130 11.96 -12.86 1.47
CA GLU A 130 10.85 -12.76 2.42
C GLU A 130 11.18 -13.45 3.75
N ASN A 131 11.78 -14.64 3.71
CA ASN A 131 12.22 -15.36 4.90
C ASN A 131 13.33 -14.63 5.67
N GLU A 132 14.25 -13.97 4.97
CA GLU A 132 15.33 -13.19 5.58
C GLU A 132 14.81 -11.93 6.29
N VAL A 133 13.85 -11.22 5.69
CA VAL A 133 13.32 -9.96 6.26
C VAL A 133 12.13 -10.15 7.21
N ALA A 134 11.44 -11.30 7.16
CA ALA A 134 10.26 -11.58 7.98
C ALA A 134 10.47 -11.32 9.48
N PRO A 135 11.58 -11.73 10.12
CA PRO A 135 11.80 -11.44 11.54
C PRO A 135 11.84 -9.94 11.85
N ILE A 136 12.46 -9.15 10.97
CA ILE A 136 12.54 -7.68 11.12
C ILE A 136 11.13 -7.07 10.98
N MET A 137 10.35 -7.51 9.99
CA MET A 137 8.98 -7.00 9.79
C MET A 137 8.02 -7.43 10.91
N GLU A 138 8.28 -8.58 11.56
CA GLU A 138 7.50 -9.02 12.71
C GLU A 138 7.78 -8.14 13.94
N GLU A 139 9.04 -7.80 14.20
CA GLU A 139 9.47 -6.98 15.33
C GLU A 139 9.22 -5.48 15.12
N PHE A 140 9.45 -4.98 13.91
CA PHE A 140 9.40 -3.56 13.55
C PHE A 140 8.23 -3.28 12.61
N LYS A 141 7.08 -2.91 13.19
CA LYS A 141 5.82 -2.69 12.45
C LYS A 141 5.83 -1.47 11.53
N GLU A 142 6.81 -0.58 11.70
CA GLU A 142 7.07 0.51 10.77
C GLU A 142 7.72 0.04 9.46
N VAL A 143 8.32 -1.16 9.42
CA VAL A 143 8.90 -1.72 8.20
C VAL A 143 7.79 -2.29 7.32
N GLU A 144 7.54 -1.65 6.19
CA GLU A 144 6.42 -2.03 5.30
C GLU A 144 6.82 -3.06 4.24
N THR A 145 8.02 -2.93 3.68
CA THR A 145 8.48 -3.81 2.60
C THR A 145 10.00 -3.78 2.46
N CYS A 146 10.52 -4.69 1.65
CA CYS A 146 11.91 -4.77 1.24
C CYS A 146 12.01 -4.67 -0.28
N VAL A 147 12.98 -3.90 -0.77
CA VAL A 147 13.27 -3.73 -2.19
C VAL A 147 14.73 -4.07 -2.44
N GLU A 148 14.97 -4.99 -3.36
CA GLU A 148 16.31 -5.33 -3.83
C GLU A 148 16.62 -4.64 -5.14
N CYS A 149 17.77 -3.96 -5.21
CA CYS A 149 18.14 -3.13 -6.35
C CYS A 149 19.64 -3.20 -6.68
N SER A 150 19.99 -2.81 -7.90
CA SER A 150 21.36 -2.47 -8.25
C SER A 150 21.39 -1.05 -8.79
N ALA A 151 22.17 -0.19 -8.13
CA ALA A 151 22.47 1.14 -8.64
C ALA A 151 23.54 1.11 -9.76
N ARG A 152 24.32 0.02 -9.86
CA ARG A 152 25.35 -0.18 -10.88
C ARG A 152 24.76 -0.64 -12.21
N ILE A 153 23.81 -1.55 -12.16
CA ILE A 153 22.99 -1.99 -13.29
C ILE A 153 21.59 -1.53 -12.94
N PRO A 154 21.13 -0.31 -13.32
CA PRO A 154 19.93 0.34 -12.80
C PRO A 154 18.68 -0.55 -12.81
N THR A 155 18.51 -1.33 -11.75
CA THR A 155 17.52 -2.40 -11.63
C THR A 155 16.74 -2.14 -10.36
N ASN A 156 15.41 -2.08 -10.46
CA ASN A 156 14.49 -1.80 -9.34
C ASN A 156 14.72 -0.48 -8.60
N ILE A 157 15.53 0.44 -9.11
CA ILE A 157 15.77 1.75 -8.47
C ILE A 157 14.49 2.58 -8.38
N ALA A 158 13.69 2.60 -9.45
CA ALA A 158 12.39 3.28 -9.46
C ALA A 158 11.39 2.65 -8.46
N ASN A 159 11.51 1.36 -8.17
CA ASN A 159 10.62 0.67 -7.22
C ASN A 159 10.81 1.21 -5.80
N ILE A 160 12.03 1.64 -5.43
CA ILE A 160 12.29 2.27 -4.12
C ILE A 160 11.37 3.48 -3.93
N ILE A 161 11.30 4.35 -4.94
CA ILE A 161 10.47 5.57 -4.88
C ILE A 161 8.99 5.22 -4.97
N PHE A 162 8.61 4.28 -5.84
CA PHE A 162 7.23 3.81 -5.96
C PHE A 162 6.69 3.30 -4.62
N PHE A 163 7.41 2.38 -3.96
CA PHE A 163 7.00 1.85 -2.66
C PHE A 163 7.05 2.92 -1.56
N ALA A 164 8.03 3.84 -1.60
CA ALA A 164 8.11 4.94 -0.65
C ALA A 164 6.90 5.87 -0.74
N GLN A 165 6.46 6.21 -1.94
CA GLN A 165 5.23 6.99 -2.15
C GLN A 165 4.00 6.21 -1.67
N LYS A 166 3.88 4.93 -2.03
CA LYS A 166 2.74 4.11 -1.60
C LYS A 166 2.64 3.97 -0.09
N ALA A 167 3.74 3.79 0.61
CA ALA A 167 3.79 3.69 2.06
C ALA A 167 3.24 4.95 2.75
N VAL A 168 3.59 6.12 2.22
CA VAL A 168 3.13 7.40 2.76
C VAL A 168 1.68 7.68 2.38
N LEU A 169 1.31 7.41 1.13
CA LEU A 169 0.02 7.78 0.59
C LEU A 169 -1.06 6.77 0.93
N HIS A 170 -0.75 5.50 1.13
CA HIS A 170 -1.74 4.45 1.37
C HIS A 170 -1.35 3.61 2.60
N PRO A 171 -1.20 4.23 3.79
CA PRO A 171 -0.63 3.55 4.95
C PRO A 171 -1.53 2.40 5.40
N THR A 172 -0.91 1.26 5.72
CA THR A 172 -1.64 0.07 6.19
C THR A 172 -2.02 0.17 7.67
N ALA A 173 -1.20 0.86 8.46
CA ALA A 173 -1.31 0.96 9.91
C ALA A 173 -2.70 1.38 10.46
N PRO A 174 -3.43 2.37 9.91
CA PRO A 174 -4.76 2.72 10.43
C PRO A 174 -5.84 1.69 10.05
N LEU A 175 -5.62 0.88 9.01
CA LEU A 175 -6.63 -0.03 8.46
C LEU A 175 -6.57 -1.43 9.07
N TYR A 176 -5.37 -1.96 9.28
CA TYR A 176 -5.17 -3.38 9.52
C TYR A 176 -4.21 -3.63 10.69
N ASP A 177 -4.53 -4.63 11.51
CA ASP A 177 -3.64 -5.18 12.51
C ASP A 177 -2.93 -6.41 11.93
N SER A 178 -1.62 -6.29 11.71
CA SER A 178 -0.82 -7.36 11.13
C SER A 178 -0.59 -8.54 12.07
N ARG A 179 -0.79 -8.38 13.39
CA ARG A 179 -0.65 -9.48 14.37
C ARG A 179 -1.91 -10.32 14.45
N GLU A 180 -3.05 -9.65 14.59
CA GLU A 180 -4.35 -10.32 14.68
C GLU A 180 -4.89 -10.71 13.31
N HIS A 181 -4.23 -10.28 12.23
CA HIS A 181 -4.66 -10.46 10.85
C HIS A 181 -6.09 -9.95 10.57
N THR A 182 -6.52 -8.88 11.25
CA THR A 182 -7.87 -8.32 11.16
C THR A 182 -7.89 -6.83 10.87
N LEU A 183 -9.00 -6.34 10.30
CA LEU A 183 -9.25 -4.90 10.18
C LEU A 183 -9.43 -4.25 11.55
N LYS A 184 -8.92 -3.02 11.70
CA LYS A 184 -9.10 -2.25 12.93
C LYS A 184 -10.54 -1.73 13.06
N PRO A 185 -11.06 -1.55 14.29
CA PRO A 185 -12.46 -1.14 14.50
C PRO A 185 -12.88 0.12 13.72
N ALA A 186 -12.03 1.15 13.68
CA ALA A 186 -12.33 2.38 12.93
C ALA A 186 -12.45 2.16 11.41
N ALA A 187 -11.62 1.27 10.85
CA ALA A 187 -11.69 0.91 9.44
C ALA A 187 -12.94 0.09 9.13
N ILE A 188 -13.30 -0.83 10.03
CA ILE A 188 -14.54 -1.61 9.93
C ILE A 188 -15.75 -0.65 9.94
N ASP A 189 -15.83 0.27 10.90
CA ASP A 189 -16.95 1.22 11.00
C ASP A 189 -17.06 2.10 9.75
N ALA A 190 -15.91 2.56 9.22
CA ALA A 190 -15.87 3.33 7.99
C ALA A 190 -16.41 2.54 6.79
N LEU A 191 -15.95 1.29 6.61
CA LEU A 191 -16.36 0.40 5.53
C LEU A 191 -17.82 -0.06 5.65
N ARG A 192 -18.32 -0.34 6.86
CA ARG A 192 -19.75 -0.62 7.08
C ARG A 192 -20.64 0.53 6.65
N ARG A 193 -20.24 1.77 6.98
CA ARG A 193 -20.98 2.94 6.53
C ARG A 193 -21.00 3.01 5.00
N ILE A 194 -19.87 2.72 4.34
CA ILE A 194 -19.79 2.70 2.88
C ILE A 194 -20.71 1.62 2.30
N PHE A 195 -20.67 0.39 2.82
CA PHE A 195 -21.58 -0.69 2.43
C PHE A 195 -23.04 -0.21 2.43
N ARG A 196 -23.49 0.38 3.55
CA ARG A 196 -24.87 0.89 3.68
C ARG A 196 -25.22 2.06 2.77
N LEU A 197 -24.23 2.80 2.27
CA LEU A 197 -24.44 3.85 1.28
C LEU A 197 -24.55 3.28 -0.14
N CYS A 198 -23.95 2.11 -0.38
CA CYS A 198 -23.96 1.42 -1.67
C CYS A 198 -25.14 0.46 -1.81
N ASP A 199 -25.70 -0.02 -0.70
CA ASP A 199 -26.95 -0.76 -0.62
C ASP A 199 -28.12 0.21 -0.84
N ILE A 200 -28.50 0.40 -2.11
CA ILE A 200 -29.47 1.39 -2.57
C ILE A 200 -30.87 0.95 -2.16
N ASN A 201 -31.16 -0.34 -2.32
CA ASN A 201 -32.49 -0.91 -2.08
C ASN A 201 -32.71 -1.25 -0.59
N LYS A 202 -31.66 -1.28 0.23
CA LYS A 202 -31.63 -1.54 1.68
C LYS A 202 -32.02 -2.96 2.07
N ASP A 203 -31.71 -3.94 1.23
CA ASP A 203 -31.96 -5.36 1.50
C ASP A 203 -30.82 -6.03 2.28
N GLY A 204 -29.74 -5.29 2.56
CA GLY A 204 -28.58 -5.73 3.32
C GLY A 204 -27.62 -6.60 2.53
N VAL A 205 -27.69 -6.57 1.19
CA VAL A 205 -26.69 -7.15 0.28
C VAL A 205 -26.30 -6.13 -0.79
N LEU A 206 -25.21 -6.40 -1.50
CA LEU A 206 -24.86 -5.70 -2.74
C LEU A 206 -25.04 -6.66 -3.90
N ASP A 207 -26.04 -6.42 -4.72
CA ASP A 207 -26.30 -7.21 -5.93
C ASP A 207 -25.33 -6.85 -7.08
N THR A 208 -25.50 -7.49 -8.24
CA THR A 208 -24.63 -7.25 -9.41
C THR A 208 -24.71 -5.80 -9.90
N HIS A 209 -25.87 -5.15 -9.79
CA HIS A 209 -26.07 -3.77 -10.20
C HIS A 209 -25.41 -2.80 -9.22
N GLU A 210 -25.64 -2.97 -7.92
CA GLU A 210 -25.06 -2.13 -6.86
C GLU A 210 -23.54 -2.26 -6.79
N LEU A 211 -22.98 -3.46 -6.99
CA LEU A 211 -21.54 -3.66 -7.11
C LEU A 211 -20.94 -2.92 -8.31
N ASN A 212 -21.66 -2.86 -9.43
CA ASN A 212 -21.23 -2.11 -10.61
C ASN A 212 -21.30 -0.60 -10.39
N GLU A 213 -22.38 -0.10 -9.77
CA GLU A 213 -22.50 1.32 -9.38
C GLU A 213 -21.40 1.73 -8.38
N PHE A 214 -21.10 0.87 -7.41
CA PHE A 214 -19.99 1.04 -6.49
C PHE A 214 -18.65 1.12 -7.22
N GLN A 215 -18.38 0.20 -8.15
CA GLN A 215 -17.14 0.17 -8.92
C GLN A 215 -17.00 1.41 -9.81
N GLN A 216 -18.07 1.79 -10.51
CA GLN A 216 -18.10 2.99 -11.34
C GLN A 216 -17.86 4.26 -10.51
N THR A 217 -18.41 4.30 -9.29
CA THR A 217 -18.23 5.42 -8.37
C THR A 217 -16.77 5.54 -7.91
N CYS A 218 -16.17 4.44 -7.45
CA CYS A 218 -14.84 4.43 -6.82
C CYS A 218 -13.68 4.39 -7.82
N PHE A 219 -13.81 3.64 -8.91
CA PHE A 219 -12.69 3.30 -9.80
C PHE A 219 -12.91 3.71 -11.25
N LYS A 220 -14.08 4.31 -11.57
CA LYS A 220 -14.43 4.82 -12.91
C LYS A 220 -14.43 3.74 -13.99
N ALA A 221 -14.61 2.48 -13.62
CA ALA A 221 -14.69 1.34 -14.51
C ALA A 221 -15.83 0.41 -14.06
N PRO A 222 -16.55 -0.26 -14.97
CA PRO A 222 -17.52 -1.29 -14.61
C PRO A 222 -16.81 -2.64 -14.35
N LEU A 223 -17.43 -3.52 -13.56
CA LEU A 223 -16.97 -4.90 -13.41
C LEU A 223 -17.44 -5.74 -14.59
N GLN A 224 -16.51 -6.50 -15.19
CA GLN A 224 -16.85 -7.55 -16.14
C GLN A 224 -17.58 -8.69 -15.42
N PRO A 225 -18.51 -9.41 -16.08
CA PRO A 225 -19.23 -10.53 -15.46
C PRO A 225 -18.32 -11.59 -14.84
N GLN A 226 -17.15 -11.82 -15.45
CA GLN A 226 -16.13 -12.75 -14.96
C GLN A 226 -15.48 -12.27 -13.65
N GLU A 227 -15.31 -10.96 -13.47
CA GLU A 227 -14.75 -10.38 -12.25
C GLU A 227 -15.76 -10.46 -11.10
N VAL A 228 -17.04 -10.22 -11.39
CA VAL A 228 -18.13 -10.40 -10.41
C VAL A 228 -18.19 -11.85 -9.93
N GLU A 229 -18.16 -12.81 -10.85
CA GLU A 229 -18.14 -14.23 -10.47
C GLU A 229 -16.85 -14.61 -9.73
N GLY A 230 -15.71 -14.01 -10.10
CA GLY A 230 -14.46 -14.16 -9.35
C GLY A 230 -14.56 -13.70 -7.90
N ILE A 231 -15.18 -12.53 -7.67
CA ILE A 231 -15.47 -12.00 -6.32
C ILE A 231 -16.36 -12.97 -5.54
N LYS A 232 -17.48 -13.41 -6.15
CA LYS A 232 -18.42 -14.34 -5.50
C LYS A 232 -17.75 -15.68 -5.21
N SER A 233 -16.94 -16.21 -6.12
CA SER A 233 -16.21 -17.47 -5.93
C SER A 233 -15.22 -17.39 -4.75
N ILE A 234 -14.50 -16.27 -4.60
CA ILE A 234 -13.62 -16.03 -3.46
C ILE A 234 -14.42 -16.08 -2.15
N LEU A 235 -15.57 -15.40 -2.08
CA LEU A 235 -16.43 -15.38 -0.90
C LEU A 235 -17.02 -16.76 -0.58
N ARG A 236 -17.57 -17.44 -1.60
CA ARG A 236 -18.09 -18.81 -1.52
C ARG A 236 -17.04 -19.78 -0.94
N SER A 237 -15.80 -19.68 -1.41
CA SER A 237 -14.71 -20.55 -0.96
C SER A 237 -14.29 -20.33 0.49
N HIS A 238 -14.45 -19.10 1.01
CA HIS A 238 -14.08 -18.76 2.39
C HIS A 238 -15.21 -19.06 3.38
N ASN A 239 -16.39 -18.48 3.15
CA ASN A 239 -17.58 -18.69 3.97
C ASN A 239 -18.84 -18.42 3.13
N PRO A 240 -19.66 -19.45 2.84
CA PRO A 240 -20.90 -19.27 2.08
C PRO A 240 -21.85 -18.22 2.66
N GLY A 241 -21.83 -17.96 3.98
CA GLY A 241 -22.66 -16.93 4.61
C GLY A 241 -22.29 -15.48 4.24
N MET A 242 -21.15 -15.26 3.55
CA MET A 242 -20.78 -13.97 2.98
C MET A 242 -21.54 -13.62 1.70
N LEU A 243 -22.31 -14.58 1.18
CA LEU A 243 -23.21 -14.42 0.05
C LEU A 243 -24.63 -14.77 0.50
N ARG A 244 -25.61 -14.07 -0.04
CA ARG A 244 -27.02 -14.33 0.23
C ARG A 244 -27.78 -14.47 -1.10
N PRO A 245 -28.59 -15.51 -1.27
CA PRO A 245 -29.49 -15.62 -2.41
C PRO A 245 -30.47 -14.45 -2.42
N ILE A 246 -30.55 -13.77 -3.55
CA ILE A 246 -31.52 -12.72 -3.84
C ILE A 246 -32.75 -13.43 -4.42
N PRO A 247 -33.94 -13.25 -3.81
CA PRO A 247 -35.15 -13.81 -4.37
C PRO A 247 -35.35 -13.20 -5.75
N SER A 248 -35.27 -14.02 -6.80
CA SER A 248 -35.61 -13.58 -8.15
C SER A 248 -37.04 -13.05 -8.10
N SER A 249 -37.23 -11.79 -8.52
CA SER A 249 -38.56 -11.21 -8.63
C SER A 249 -39.39 -12.15 -9.50
N THR A 250 -40.34 -12.83 -8.90
CA THR A 250 -41.19 -13.81 -9.57
C THR A 250 -42.03 -13.09 -10.61
N HIS A 251 -41.59 -13.10 -11.86
CA HIS A 251 -42.51 -13.31 -12.97
C HIS A 251 -42.68 -14.81 -13.18
N SER A 252 -43.18 -15.49 -12.14
CA SER A 252 -43.83 -16.79 -12.33
C SER A 252 -45.17 -16.52 -12.98
N SER A 253 -45.18 -16.33 -14.30
CA SER A 253 -46.38 -16.61 -15.09
C SER A 253 -46.78 -18.06 -14.76
N PRO A 254 -48.02 -18.35 -14.38
CA PRO A 254 -48.46 -19.68 -13.94
C PRO A 254 -48.45 -20.74 -15.06
N ASN A 255 -47.78 -20.47 -16.19
CA ASN A 255 -47.79 -21.29 -17.40
C ASN A 255 -46.40 -21.49 -18.04
N ALA A 256 -45.31 -21.20 -17.34
CA ALA A 256 -43.96 -21.45 -17.85
C ALA A 256 -43.43 -22.83 -17.44
N SER A 257 -43.01 -23.62 -18.42
CA SER A 257 -42.30 -24.89 -18.23
C SER A 257 -41.06 -24.70 -17.35
N PRO A 258 -40.64 -25.71 -16.56
CA PRO A 258 -39.44 -25.61 -15.76
C PRO A 258 -38.23 -25.30 -16.65
N PRO A 259 -37.35 -24.36 -16.26
CA PRO A 259 -36.15 -24.08 -17.04
C PRO A 259 -35.23 -25.31 -17.05
N ALA A 260 -34.68 -25.64 -18.21
CA ALA A 260 -33.84 -26.82 -18.44
C ALA A 260 -32.40 -26.68 -17.86
N THR A 261 -32.13 -25.60 -17.13
CA THR A 261 -30.87 -25.33 -16.43
C THR A 261 -31.21 -24.85 -15.03
N PRO A 262 -30.46 -25.25 -13.98
CA PRO A 262 -30.64 -24.66 -12.67
C PRO A 262 -30.37 -23.16 -12.83
N SER A 263 -31.42 -22.34 -12.69
CA SER A 263 -31.28 -20.90 -12.58
C SER A 263 -30.29 -20.66 -11.45
N THR A 264 -29.11 -20.16 -11.78
CA THR A 264 -28.13 -19.75 -10.78
C THR A 264 -28.84 -18.67 -9.97
N GLU A 265 -29.27 -19.01 -8.75
CA GLU A 265 -29.91 -18.04 -7.87
C GLU A 265 -28.96 -16.86 -7.76
N GLU A 266 -29.45 -15.65 -8.05
CA GLU A 266 -28.58 -14.48 -8.05
C GLU A 266 -28.11 -14.24 -6.61
N GLU A 267 -26.80 -14.27 -6.37
CA GLU A 267 -26.24 -14.06 -5.03
C GLU A 267 -25.79 -12.61 -4.87
N GLY A 268 -26.15 -11.98 -3.75
CA GLY A 268 -25.65 -10.66 -3.34
C GLY A 268 -24.55 -10.78 -2.28
N VAL A 269 -23.62 -9.82 -2.25
CA VAL A 269 -22.52 -9.76 -1.27
C VAL A 269 -23.02 -9.13 0.03
N THR A 270 -22.84 -9.80 1.17
CA THR A 270 -23.26 -9.27 2.48
C THR A 270 -22.25 -8.27 3.04
N GLU A 271 -22.61 -7.57 4.14
CA GLU A 271 -21.70 -6.66 4.86
C GLU A 271 -20.39 -7.38 5.26
N ASP A 272 -20.50 -8.62 5.77
CA ASP A 272 -19.35 -9.45 6.13
C ASP A 272 -18.50 -9.83 4.92
N GLY A 273 -19.14 -10.15 3.79
CA GLY A 273 -18.44 -10.40 2.53
C GLY A 273 -17.67 -9.18 2.04
N PHE A 274 -18.29 -8.00 2.11
CA PHE A 274 -17.66 -6.74 1.74
C PHE A 274 -16.44 -6.41 2.62
N LEU A 275 -16.55 -6.58 3.94
CA LEU A 275 -15.43 -6.41 4.87
C LEU A 275 -14.31 -7.43 4.63
N TYR A 276 -14.66 -8.67 4.30
CA TYR A 276 -13.69 -9.70 3.97
C TYR A 276 -12.93 -9.39 2.67
N LEU A 277 -13.60 -8.89 1.62
CA LEU A 277 -12.91 -8.48 0.39
C LEU A 277 -11.86 -7.39 0.66
N HIS A 278 -12.20 -6.39 1.46
CA HIS A 278 -11.25 -5.36 1.85
C HIS A 278 -10.09 -5.89 2.71
N THR A 279 -10.36 -6.89 3.57
CA THR A 279 -9.32 -7.60 4.31
C THR A 279 -8.37 -8.32 3.34
N GLU A 280 -8.90 -9.04 2.35
CA GLU A 280 -8.10 -9.74 1.34
C GLU A 280 -7.30 -8.79 0.44
N PHE A 281 -7.84 -7.63 0.07
CA PHE A 281 -7.07 -6.63 -0.68
C PHE A 281 -5.85 -6.18 0.10
N ILE A 282 -5.98 -5.90 1.40
CA ILE A 282 -4.84 -5.50 2.22
C ILE A 282 -3.82 -6.64 2.34
N ARG A 283 -4.27 -7.87 2.61
CA ARG A 283 -3.40 -9.06 2.72
C ARG A 283 -2.63 -9.36 1.44
N ARG A 284 -3.18 -9.03 0.28
CA ARG A 284 -2.56 -9.20 -1.05
C ARG A 284 -1.75 -7.98 -1.50
N ALA A 285 -1.34 -7.12 -0.56
CA ALA A 285 -0.59 -5.88 -0.82
C ALA A 285 -1.32 -4.88 -1.77
N ARG A 286 -2.66 -4.88 -1.76
CA ARG A 286 -3.52 -3.96 -2.53
C ARG A 286 -4.29 -3.01 -1.61
N VAL A 287 -3.61 -2.50 -0.57
CA VAL A 287 -4.19 -1.54 0.39
C VAL A 287 -4.73 -0.27 -0.25
N GLU A 288 -4.14 0.15 -1.37
CA GLU A 288 -4.59 1.27 -2.20
C GLU A 288 -6.07 1.15 -2.61
N THR A 289 -6.53 -0.05 -2.97
CA THR A 289 -7.94 -0.29 -3.34
C THR A 289 -8.88 0.12 -2.21
N THR A 290 -8.53 -0.20 -0.96
CA THR A 290 -9.31 0.20 0.21
C THR A 290 -9.25 1.71 0.45
N TRP A 291 -8.09 2.33 0.25
CA TRP A 291 -7.94 3.79 0.40
C TRP A 291 -8.69 4.59 -0.66
N VAL A 292 -8.72 4.12 -1.91
CA VAL A 292 -9.51 4.74 -2.99
C VAL A 292 -10.98 4.78 -2.59
N VAL A 293 -11.52 3.66 -2.11
CA VAL A 293 -12.90 3.56 -1.61
C VAL A 293 -13.12 4.52 -0.44
N LEU A 294 -12.28 4.48 0.59
CA LEU A 294 -12.42 5.37 1.76
C LEU A 294 -12.43 6.86 1.36
N ARG A 295 -11.51 7.28 0.48
CA ARG A 295 -11.44 8.68 0.02
C ARG A 295 -12.62 9.08 -0.83
N GLN A 296 -13.10 8.20 -1.70
CA GLN A 296 -14.28 8.45 -2.53
C GLN A 296 -15.52 8.74 -1.67
N PHE A 297 -15.57 8.15 -0.46
CA PHE A 297 -16.64 8.37 0.52
C PHE A 297 -16.29 9.39 1.62
N GLY A 298 -15.24 10.20 1.39
CA GLY A 298 -14.94 11.39 2.19
C GLY A 298 -14.05 11.17 3.40
N TYR A 299 -13.48 9.99 3.60
CA TYR A 299 -12.59 9.71 4.73
C TYR A 299 -11.16 10.22 4.47
N ALA A 300 -10.57 10.81 5.51
CA ALA A 300 -9.17 11.20 5.58
C ALA A 300 -8.28 10.05 6.12
N GLU A 301 -6.97 10.31 6.22
CA GLU A 301 -5.96 9.36 6.70
C GLU A 301 -6.21 8.89 8.14
N ASP A 302 -6.88 9.70 8.97
CA ASP A 302 -7.27 9.36 10.34
C ASP A 302 -8.63 8.64 10.43
N LEU A 303 -9.18 8.23 9.28
CA LEU A 303 -10.49 7.59 9.12
C LEU A 303 -11.65 8.44 9.63
N LYS A 304 -11.47 9.76 9.72
CA LYS A 304 -12.57 10.71 9.96
C LYS A 304 -13.07 11.29 8.65
N LEU A 305 -14.35 11.65 8.63
CA LEU A 305 -14.94 12.34 7.50
C LEU A 305 -14.36 13.76 7.40
N THR A 306 -13.97 14.13 6.19
CA THR A 306 -13.48 15.47 5.88
C THR A 306 -14.58 16.53 6.04
N GLU A 307 -14.20 17.76 6.40
CA GLU A 307 -15.15 18.87 6.58
C GLU A 307 -16.02 19.11 5.34
N GLY A 308 -15.46 18.95 4.14
CA GLY A 308 -16.22 19.09 2.89
C GLY A 308 -17.37 18.08 2.74
N TRP A 309 -17.26 16.92 3.41
CA TRP A 309 -18.32 15.91 3.44
C TRP A 309 -19.34 16.18 4.56
N LEU A 310 -18.88 16.71 5.70
CA LEU A 310 -19.73 17.08 6.83
C LEU A 310 -20.49 18.39 6.61
N SER A 311 -19.95 19.28 5.79
CA SER A 311 -20.51 20.58 5.45
C SER A 311 -20.28 20.85 3.96
N PRO A 312 -21.08 20.22 3.08
CA PRO A 312 -21.02 20.49 1.66
C PRO A 312 -21.22 21.99 1.43
N LYS A 313 -20.29 22.63 0.72
CA LYS A 313 -20.50 24.01 0.29
C LYS A 313 -21.70 23.98 -0.66
N TYR A 314 -22.85 24.46 -0.19
CA TYR A 314 -23.97 24.77 -1.06
C TYR A 314 -23.43 25.77 -2.09
N GLY A 315 -23.40 25.35 -3.37
CA GLY A 315 -23.00 26.24 -4.46
C GLY A 315 -23.93 27.46 -4.54
N PRO A 316 -23.46 28.57 -5.15
CA PRO A 316 -24.28 29.77 -5.34
C PRO A 316 -25.53 29.50 -6.19
#